data_AF-A0A392PRI1-F1
#
_entry.id   AF-A0A392PRI1-F1
#
_cell.length_a   1.000
_cell.length_b   1.000
_cell.length_c   1.000
_cell.angle_alpha   90.00
_cell.angle_beta   90.00
_cell.angle_gamma   90.00
#
_symmetry.space_group_name_H-M   'P 1'
#
loop_
_entity.id
_entity.type
_entity.pdbx_description
1 polymer ?
#
loop_
_entity_poly.entity_id
_entity_poly.type
_entity_poly.pdbx_seq_one_letter_code
_entity_poly.pdbx_strand_id
1 'polypeptide(L)'
;VASLVSLVAPLLCSVDFRPYFTIHDPVFARLNSIQEGESFPPMILGVTNLFFLKALRNIPHIVSVGSPPPNSNRLPLSSRSSTGRVSGKPEGLGIQQLSLRKFSPSSLLNAVKMRRDGPLCLMTEHKEAIWSTYSATTKPDTSILNRLIDAGLSPRVEESMSVVNNEILRRHFLELTTNFLAPFSPYFRTTMPLEGSSPYTDPPSLPPFDANEFLASLSARGPGKFILKRMKSNWLDL
;
A
#
# COMPACT_ATOMS: atom_id res chain seq x y z
N VAL A 1 7.63 -2.75 -4.40
CA VAL A 1 7.14 -1.76 -5.40
C VAL A 1 5.94 -2.27 -6.17
N ALA A 2 6.06 -3.34 -6.98
CA ALA A 2 4.95 -3.86 -7.79
C ALA A 2 3.66 -4.14 -6.99
N SER A 3 3.78 -4.70 -5.78
CA SER A 3 2.63 -4.94 -4.91
C SER A 3 1.88 -3.66 -4.56
N LEU A 4 2.58 -2.55 -4.25
CA LEU A 4 1.95 -1.26 -3.94
C LEU A 4 1.23 -0.68 -5.15
N VAL A 5 1.86 -0.75 -6.33
CA VAL A 5 1.27 -0.31 -7.61
C VAL A 5 -0.02 -1.09 -7.89
N SER A 6 -0.01 -2.41 -7.65
CA SER A 6 -1.18 -3.27 -7.84
C SER A 6 -2.36 -2.95 -6.92
N LEU A 7 -2.15 -2.29 -5.78
CA LEU A 7 -3.23 -1.97 -4.84
C LEU A 7 -4.07 -0.76 -5.29
N VAL A 8 -3.61 0.03 -6.27
CA VAL A 8 -4.37 1.21 -6.76
C VAL A 8 -5.43 0.81 -7.80
N ALA A 9 -5.56 -0.48 -8.10
CA ALA A 9 -6.57 -1.01 -9.01
C ALA A 9 -7.98 -0.48 -8.66
N PRO A 10 -8.82 -0.18 -9.67
CA PRO A 10 -8.62 -0.43 -11.10
C PRO A 10 -7.87 0.70 -11.83
N LEU A 11 -7.39 1.73 -11.12
CA LEU A 11 -6.70 2.85 -11.74
C LEU A 11 -5.30 2.43 -12.22
N LEU A 12 -4.92 2.95 -13.37
CA LEU A 12 -3.54 2.89 -13.83
C LEU A 12 -2.71 3.82 -12.96
N CYS A 13 -1.68 3.27 -12.33
CA CYS A 13 -0.75 4.04 -11.51
C CYS A 13 0.07 4.97 -12.41
N SER A 14 -0.15 6.28 -12.29
CA SER A 14 0.49 7.30 -13.14
C SER A 14 1.77 7.90 -12.54
N VAL A 15 2.19 7.43 -11.37
CA VAL A 15 3.41 7.92 -10.70
C VAL A 15 4.64 7.18 -11.22
N ASP A 16 5.81 7.82 -11.15
CA ASP A 16 7.08 7.15 -11.46
C ASP A 16 7.32 6.04 -10.41
N PHE A 17 7.64 4.83 -10.84
CA PHE A 17 7.99 3.75 -9.93
C PHE A 17 9.23 3.02 -10.43
N ARG A 18 10.19 2.80 -9.53
CA ARG A 18 11.47 2.17 -9.84
C ARG A 18 11.70 1.03 -8.87
N PRO A 19 11.40 -0.22 -9.27
CA PRO A 19 11.59 -1.39 -8.41
C PRO A 19 13.03 -1.55 -7.90
N TYR A 20 14.00 -1.08 -8.68
CA TYR A 20 15.42 -1.12 -8.36
C TYR A 20 16.05 0.24 -8.66
N PHE A 21 16.09 1.11 -7.65
CA PHE A 21 16.69 2.43 -7.73
C PHE A 21 18.11 2.40 -7.15
N THR A 22 19.05 3.05 -7.84
CA THR A 22 20.47 3.03 -7.50
C THR A 22 21.07 4.44 -7.53
N ILE A 23 22.23 4.61 -6.91
CA ILE A 23 22.94 5.90 -6.88
C ILE A 23 23.43 6.35 -8.26
N HIS A 24 23.49 5.42 -9.23
CA HIS A 24 23.89 5.68 -10.60
C HIS A 24 22.72 6.09 -11.49
N ASP A 25 21.50 6.10 -10.95
CA ASP A 25 20.33 6.59 -11.67
C ASP A 25 20.51 8.09 -11.97
N PRO A 26 20.30 8.55 -13.22
CA PRO A 26 20.51 9.95 -13.61
C PRO A 26 19.65 10.94 -12.81
N VAL A 27 18.52 10.47 -12.26
CA VAL A 27 17.61 11.29 -11.46
C VAL A 27 18.09 11.43 -10.01
N PHE A 28 19.00 10.57 -9.54
CA PHE A 28 19.44 10.58 -8.13
C PHE A 28 20.02 11.92 -7.69
N ALA A 29 20.89 12.54 -8.51
CA ALA A 29 21.49 13.82 -8.18
C ALA A 29 20.43 14.91 -7.92
N ARG A 30 19.35 14.93 -8.71
CA ARG A 30 18.22 15.84 -8.55
C ARG A 30 17.40 15.54 -7.30
N LEU A 31 17.17 14.25 -6.99
CA LEU A 31 16.42 13.88 -5.78
C LEU A 31 17.20 14.21 -4.50
N ASN A 32 18.53 14.06 -4.54
CA ASN A 32 19.42 14.37 -3.42
C ASN A 32 19.64 15.88 -3.21
N SER A 33 19.29 16.72 -4.19
CA SER A 33 19.38 18.18 -4.09
C SER A 33 18.09 18.84 -3.60
N ILE A 34 17.02 18.07 -3.37
CA ILE A 34 15.73 18.59 -2.88
C ILE A 34 15.95 19.21 -1.49
N GLN A 35 15.59 20.48 -1.34
CA GLN A 35 15.80 21.21 -0.09
C GLN A 35 14.78 20.82 0.98
N GLU A 36 15.13 21.05 2.24
CA GLU A 36 14.24 20.82 3.37
C GLU A 36 13.04 21.78 3.26
N GLY A 37 11.83 21.23 3.19
CA GLY A 37 10.58 21.97 2.96
C GLY A 37 10.03 21.85 1.54
N GLU A 38 10.82 21.40 0.56
CA GLU A 38 10.31 21.10 -0.77
C GLU A 38 9.58 19.74 -0.79
N SER A 39 8.51 19.65 -1.58
CA SER A 39 7.76 18.41 -1.75
C SER A 39 8.57 17.39 -2.54
N PHE A 40 8.70 16.18 -1.99
CA PHE A 40 9.28 15.06 -2.73
C PHE A 40 8.37 14.68 -3.92
N PRO A 41 8.92 14.41 -5.12
CA PRO A 41 8.11 14.08 -6.28
C PRO A 41 7.27 12.80 -6.06
N PRO A 42 6.10 12.70 -6.70
CA PRO A 42 5.23 11.53 -6.56
C PRO A 42 5.89 10.32 -7.23
N MET A 43 6.55 9.48 -6.43
CA MET A 43 7.24 8.30 -6.93
C MET A 43 7.32 7.16 -5.91
N ILE A 44 7.50 5.93 -6.40
CA ILE A 44 7.71 4.73 -5.58
C ILE A 44 9.09 4.15 -5.87
N LEU A 45 10.00 4.26 -4.91
CA LEU A 45 11.37 3.76 -5.02
C LEU A 45 11.54 2.43 -4.29
N GLY A 46 12.09 1.44 -4.97
CA GLY A 46 12.58 0.21 -4.38
C GLY A 46 14.09 0.28 -4.26
N VAL A 47 14.62 0.23 -3.05
CA VAL A 47 16.04 0.34 -2.76
C VAL A 47 16.48 -0.77 -1.82
N THR A 48 17.71 -1.24 -1.99
CA THR A 48 18.37 -2.18 -1.06
C THR A 48 19.44 -1.48 -0.23
N ASN A 49 20.01 -0.39 -0.74
CA ASN A 49 21.06 0.35 -0.07
C ASN A 49 20.47 1.36 0.94
N LEU A 50 20.77 1.19 2.22
CA LEU A 50 20.28 2.08 3.28
C LEU A 50 20.89 3.49 3.26
N PHE A 51 21.91 3.75 2.44
CA PHE A 51 22.44 5.09 2.17
C PHE A 51 21.33 6.07 1.74
N PHE A 52 20.31 5.60 1.02
CA PHE A 52 19.19 6.45 0.60
C PHE A 52 18.41 7.07 1.77
N LEU A 53 18.45 6.48 2.97
CA LEU A 53 17.86 7.10 4.16
C LEU A 53 18.58 8.40 4.55
N LYS A 54 19.87 8.51 4.24
CA LYS A 54 20.68 9.71 4.46
C LYS A 54 20.65 10.68 3.29
N ALA A 55 20.56 10.18 2.07
CA ALA A 55 20.53 10.99 0.85
C ALA A 55 19.13 11.61 0.61
N LEU A 56 18.07 10.84 0.83
CA LEU A 56 16.68 11.24 0.56
C LEU A 56 15.93 11.50 1.87
N ARG A 57 16.46 12.39 2.72
CA ARG A 57 15.92 12.64 4.08
C ARG A 57 14.48 13.15 4.08
N ASN A 58 14.10 13.84 3.02
CA ASN A 58 12.77 14.45 2.87
C ASN A 58 11.71 13.47 2.37
N ILE A 59 12.04 12.18 2.20
CA ILE A 59 11.07 11.19 1.73
C ILE A 59 9.95 10.99 2.78
N PRO A 60 8.67 11.18 2.41
CA PRO A 60 7.59 11.22 3.40
C PRO A 60 7.16 9.84 3.92
N HIS A 61 7.46 8.79 3.14
CA HIS A 61 6.96 7.44 3.39
C HIS A 61 8.08 6.42 3.17
N ILE A 62 8.29 5.55 4.16
CA ILE A 62 9.29 4.49 4.14
C ILE A 62 8.63 3.20 4.63
N VAL A 63 8.76 2.15 3.83
CA VAL A 63 8.32 0.80 4.17
C VAL A 63 9.54 -0.11 4.13
N SER A 64 9.81 -0.78 5.24
CA SER A 64 10.91 -1.73 5.39
C SER A 64 10.36 -3.14 5.54
N VAL A 65 10.84 -4.07 4.72
CA VAL A 65 10.49 -5.49 4.73
C VAL A 65 11.60 -6.28 5.45
N GLY A 66 11.88 -5.87 6.68
CA GLY A 66 12.90 -6.49 7.52
C GLY A 66 12.39 -7.65 8.37
N SER A 67 13.15 -8.01 9.40
CA SER A 67 12.71 -9.02 10.36
C SER A 67 11.61 -8.47 11.26
N PRO A 68 10.58 -9.26 11.61
CA PRO A 68 9.56 -8.79 12.53
C PRO A 68 10.17 -8.60 13.93
N PRO A 69 9.60 -7.69 14.75
CA PRO A 69 10.08 -7.44 16.09
C PRO A 69 9.97 -8.70 16.98
N PRO A 70 10.92 -8.91 17.93
CA PRO A 70 11.05 -10.15 18.71
C PRO A 70 9.83 -10.47 19.59
N ASN A 71 9.03 -9.47 19.99
CA ASN A 71 7.78 -9.66 20.72
C ASN A 71 6.57 -9.97 19.81
N SER A 72 6.81 -10.46 18.60
CA SER A 72 5.74 -11.04 17.79
C SER A 72 5.46 -12.43 18.37
N ASN A 73 4.20 -12.81 18.58
CA ASN A 73 3.83 -14.17 18.99
C ASN A 73 4.13 -15.15 17.83
N ARG A 74 5.40 -15.26 17.41
CA ARG A 74 5.90 -16.43 16.69
C ARG A 74 6.08 -17.50 17.75
N LEU A 75 5.41 -18.63 17.56
CA LEU A 75 5.92 -19.86 18.17
C LEU A 75 7.36 -20.03 17.66
N PRO A 76 8.38 -20.10 18.53
CA PRO A 76 9.72 -20.39 18.08
C PRO A 76 9.71 -21.78 17.45
N LEU A 77 9.94 -21.87 16.14
CA LEU A 77 10.29 -23.15 15.54
C LEU A 77 11.66 -23.50 16.11
N SER A 78 11.67 -24.43 17.05
CA SER A 78 12.90 -24.96 17.62
C SER A 78 13.79 -25.46 16.48
N SER A 79 14.97 -24.86 16.38
CA SER A 79 16.07 -25.44 15.61
C SER A 79 16.42 -26.76 16.28
N ARG A 80 15.90 -27.88 15.75
CA ARG A 80 16.39 -29.21 16.13
C ARG A 80 17.79 -29.36 15.55
N SER A 81 18.79 -29.13 16.39
CA SER A 81 20.18 -29.47 16.10
C SER A 81 20.33 -31.00 15.97
N SER A 82 20.72 -31.45 14.77
CA SER A 82 21.44 -32.68 14.37
C SER A 82 20.92 -34.04 14.90
N THR A 83 20.66 -35.03 14.04
CA THR A 83 21.70 -35.75 13.29
C THR A 83 21.20 -36.32 11.94
N GLY A 84 22.03 -36.23 10.89
CA GLY A 84 22.02 -37.19 9.79
C GLY A 84 21.79 -36.70 8.36
N ARG A 85 22.89 -36.63 7.60
CA ARG A 85 23.05 -36.89 6.14
C ARG A 85 22.63 -35.82 5.10
N VAL A 86 23.69 -35.29 4.48
CA VAL A 86 23.92 -34.75 3.12
C VAL A 86 22.81 -34.97 2.08
N SER A 87 22.33 -33.89 1.44
CA SER A 87 22.33 -33.67 -0.03
C SER A 87 21.54 -32.40 -0.44
N GLY A 88 22.11 -31.59 -1.36
CA GLY A 88 21.38 -30.73 -2.32
C GLY A 88 20.83 -29.37 -1.86
N LYS A 89 21.56 -28.28 -2.18
CA LYS A 89 21.06 -26.88 -2.12
C LYS A 89 20.24 -26.59 -3.39
N PRO A 90 19.13 -25.83 -3.28
CA PRO A 90 19.13 -24.54 -3.97
C PRO A 90 18.82 -23.40 -3.01
N GLU A 91 19.52 -22.30 -3.23
CA GLU A 91 19.38 -21.04 -2.52
C GLU A 91 18.05 -20.37 -2.90
N GLY A 92 17.05 -20.49 -2.03
CA GLY A 92 15.80 -19.73 -2.11
C GLY A 92 15.85 -18.50 -1.20
N LEU A 93 15.60 -17.32 -1.77
CA LEU A 93 15.43 -16.05 -1.06
C LEU A 93 14.25 -16.17 -0.06
N GLY A 94 14.57 -16.32 1.23
CA GLY A 94 13.59 -16.46 2.30
C GLY A 94 12.83 -15.16 2.55
N ILE A 95 11.64 -15.03 1.95
CA ILE A 95 10.65 -14.02 2.34
C ILE A 95 10.00 -14.50 3.64
N GLN A 96 10.55 -14.08 4.78
CA GLN A 96 10.03 -14.47 6.09
C GLN A 96 8.72 -13.72 6.42
N GLN A 97 7.61 -14.46 6.44
CA GLN A 97 6.41 -14.29 7.28
C GLN A 97 6.21 -12.90 7.95
N LEU A 98 5.44 -12.04 7.31
CA LEU A 98 4.89 -10.79 7.87
C LEU A 98 3.70 -11.13 8.79
N SER A 99 3.92 -11.12 10.11
CA SER A 99 2.87 -11.35 11.09
C SER A 99 2.11 -10.05 11.34
N LEU A 100 0.95 -9.91 10.71
CA LEU A 100 0.01 -8.84 11.04
C LEU A 100 -0.49 -9.07 12.48
N ARG A 101 -0.40 -8.05 13.33
CA ARG A 101 -0.75 -8.17 14.76
C ARG A 101 -2.24 -7.96 15.01
N LYS A 102 -2.78 -8.65 16.01
CA LYS A 102 -4.02 -8.24 16.71
C LYS A 102 -3.70 -6.97 17.52
N PHE A 103 -4.58 -5.96 17.45
CA PHE A 103 -4.43 -4.67 18.13
C PHE A 103 -4.26 -4.87 19.65
N SER A 104 -3.05 -4.68 20.18
CA SER A 104 -2.69 -4.88 21.60
C SER A 104 -2.00 -3.63 22.18
N PRO A 105 -2.24 -3.23 23.45
CA PRO A 105 -1.66 -2.01 24.04
C PRO A 105 -0.12 -1.94 23.98
N SER A 106 0.58 -3.06 24.07
CA SER A 106 2.05 -3.11 23.97
C SER A 106 2.58 -2.79 22.57
N SER A 107 1.76 -2.96 21.52
CA SER A 107 2.09 -2.55 20.16
C SER A 107 2.05 -1.03 19.98
N LEU A 108 1.25 -0.32 20.77
CA LEU A 108 1.19 1.15 20.75
C LEU A 108 2.50 1.75 21.26
N LEU A 109 3.04 1.25 22.37
CA LEU A 109 4.33 1.72 22.91
C LEU A 109 5.49 1.47 21.95
N ASN A 110 5.52 0.28 21.33
CA ASN A 110 6.54 -0.04 20.32
C ASN A 110 6.38 0.83 19.06
N ALA A 111 5.15 1.13 18.62
CA ALA A 111 4.91 2.03 17.51
C ALA A 111 5.37 3.47 17.82
N VAL A 112 5.15 3.96 19.04
CA VAL A 112 5.62 5.27 19.51
C VAL A 112 7.15 5.32 19.57
N LYS A 113 7.80 4.27 20.07
CA LYS A 113 9.27 4.17 20.07
C LYS A 113 9.84 4.19 18.63
N MET A 114 9.25 3.40 17.73
CA MET A 114 9.67 3.36 16.33
C MET A 114 9.46 4.69 15.59
N ARG A 115 8.41 5.45 15.93
CA ARG A 115 8.22 6.82 15.45
C ARG A 115 9.33 7.76 15.94
N ARG A 116 9.79 7.60 17.19
CA ARG A 116 10.85 8.42 17.79
C ARG A 116 12.23 8.14 17.19
N ASP A 117 12.56 6.88 16.95
CA ASP A 117 13.88 6.47 16.44
C ASP A 117 14.07 6.81 14.94
N GLY A 118 12.98 7.15 14.24
CA GLY A 118 12.99 7.49 12.81
C GLY A 118 13.42 6.33 11.91
N PRO A 119 13.52 6.52 10.59
CA PRO A 119 13.92 5.47 9.67
C PRO A 119 15.43 5.12 9.75
N LEU A 120 16.27 6.02 10.27
CA LEU A 120 17.73 5.82 10.35
C LEU A 120 18.14 4.65 11.24
N CYS A 121 17.29 4.21 12.17
CA CYS A 121 17.53 2.99 12.96
C CYS A 121 17.61 1.71 12.09
N LEU A 122 17.16 1.74 10.83
CA LEU A 122 17.39 0.65 9.89
C LEU A 122 18.86 0.43 9.59
N MET A 123 19.70 1.46 9.75
CA MET A 123 21.16 1.34 9.53
C MET A 123 21.85 0.43 10.54
N THR A 124 21.24 0.21 11.72
CA THR A 124 21.77 -0.67 12.77
C THR A 124 21.01 -1.99 12.85
N GLU A 125 19.71 -2.00 12.50
CA GLU A 125 18.86 -3.17 12.62
C GLU A 125 17.97 -3.35 11.39
N HIS A 126 18.01 -4.53 10.78
CA HIS A 126 17.12 -4.88 9.67
C HIS A 126 15.73 -5.30 10.21
N LYS A 127 14.82 -4.33 10.32
CA LYS A 127 13.49 -4.55 10.92
C LYS A 127 12.33 -4.19 10.00
N GLU A 128 11.25 -4.94 10.14
CA GLU A 128 9.96 -4.66 9.52
C GLU A 128 9.34 -3.41 10.15
N ALA A 129 9.06 -2.39 9.34
CA ALA A 129 8.57 -1.12 9.85
C ALA A 129 7.96 -0.23 8.76
N ILE A 130 7.09 0.70 9.20
CA ILE A 130 6.48 1.71 8.34
C ILE A 130 6.63 3.07 9.01
N TRP A 131 7.22 4.02 8.29
CA TRP A 131 7.20 5.45 8.63
C TRP A 131 6.41 6.18 7.58
N SER A 132 5.45 6.99 8.01
CA SER A 132 4.61 7.75 7.09
C SER A 132 4.12 9.02 7.76
N THR A 133 4.23 10.13 7.03
CA THR A 133 3.58 11.42 7.37
C THR A 133 2.07 11.41 7.11
N TYR A 134 1.55 10.41 6.38
CA TYR A 134 0.14 10.32 6.04
C TYR A 134 -0.71 10.00 7.26
N SER A 135 -1.75 10.82 7.49
CA SER A 135 -2.80 10.54 8.45
C SER A 135 -3.95 9.81 7.75
N ALA A 136 -4.19 8.56 8.13
CA ALA A 136 -5.23 7.75 7.51
C ALA A 136 -6.63 8.33 7.76
N THR A 137 -7.34 8.69 6.68
CA THR A 137 -8.72 9.20 6.68
C THR A 137 -9.77 8.11 6.93
N THR A 138 -9.41 6.85 6.68
CA THR A 138 -10.26 5.67 6.90
C THR A 138 -9.80 4.81 8.07
N LYS A 139 -10.75 4.13 8.71
CA LYS A 139 -10.55 3.11 9.73
C LYS A 139 -10.09 1.81 9.06
N PRO A 140 -9.16 1.06 9.67
CA PRO A 140 -8.77 -0.25 9.17
C PRO A 140 -9.97 -1.21 9.12
N ASP A 141 -10.02 -2.05 8.08
CA ASP A 141 -11.03 -3.11 7.99
C ASP A 141 -10.61 -4.31 8.84
N THR A 142 -11.10 -4.35 10.08
CA THR A 142 -10.77 -5.41 11.04
C THR A 142 -11.18 -6.80 10.56
N SER A 143 -12.21 -6.91 9.72
CA SER A 143 -12.66 -8.20 9.19
C SER A 143 -11.65 -8.79 8.21
N ILE A 144 -11.03 -7.95 7.40
CA ILE A 144 -9.97 -8.35 6.46
C ILE A 144 -8.68 -8.61 7.24
N LEU A 145 -8.33 -7.74 8.18
CA LEU A 145 -7.16 -7.94 9.02
C LEU A 145 -7.22 -9.28 9.76
N ASN A 146 -8.34 -9.60 10.40
CA ASN A 146 -8.50 -10.87 11.11
C ASN A 146 -8.34 -12.06 10.16
N ARG A 147 -8.91 -12.02 8.95
CA ARG A 147 -8.71 -13.08 7.94
C ARG A 147 -7.25 -13.27 7.55
N LEU A 148 -6.52 -12.18 7.34
CA LEU A 148 -5.10 -12.23 6.98
C LEU A 148 -4.24 -12.80 8.13
N ILE A 149 -4.60 -12.48 9.38
CA ILE A 149 -3.91 -12.97 10.58
C ILE A 149 -4.19 -14.46 10.78
N ASP A 150 -5.46 -14.86 10.74
CA ASP A 150 -5.87 -16.24 11.00
C ASP A 150 -5.37 -17.19 9.90
N ALA A 151 -5.26 -16.71 8.64
CA ALA A 151 -4.63 -17.44 7.55
C ALA A 151 -3.14 -17.72 7.78
N GLY A 152 -2.42 -16.79 8.44
CA GLY A 152 -0.98 -16.92 8.74
C GLY A 152 -0.63 -17.85 9.91
N LEU A 153 -1.63 -18.39 10.62
CA LEU A 153 -1.45 -19.35 11.73
C LEU A 153 -1.58 -20.81 11.29
N SER A 154 -2.00 -21.07 10.04
CA SER A 154 -2.18 -22.42 9.52
C SER A 154 -0.89 -22.97 8.89
N PRO A 155 -0.42 -24.18 9.22
CA PRO A 155 0.79 -24.78 8.63
C PRO A 155 0.60 -25.27 7.18
N ARG A 156 -0.44 -24.82 6.48
CA ARG A 156 -0.66 -25.15 5.06
C ARG A 156 0.39 -24.44 4.20
N VAL A 157 0.73 -25.08 3.07
CA VAL A 157 1.73 -24.64 2.09
C VAL A 157 1.68 -23.12 1.91
N GLU A 158 2.75 -22.48 2.36
CA GLU A 158 2.95 -21.03 2.50
C GLU A 158 2.62 -20.27 1.21
N GLU A 159 2.96 -20.86 0.06
CA GLU A 159 2.72 -20.30 -1.26
C GLU A 159 1.23 -20.16 -1.57
N SER A 160 0.42 -21.20 -1.36
CA SER A 160 -1.03 -21.18 -1.57
C SER A 160 -1.73 -20.14 -0.69
N MET A 161 -1.25 -19.94 0.54
CA MET A 161 -1.82 -18.96 1.47
C MET A 161 -1.45 -17.52 1.08
N SER A 162 -0.22 -17.30 0.57
CA SER A 162 0.20 -15.99 0.09
C SER A 162 -0.64 -15.50 -1.09
N VAL A 163 -1.01 -16.39 -2.01
CA VAL A 163 -1.89 -16.09 -3.15
C VAL A 163 -3.28 -15.66 -2.66
N VAL A 164 -3.85 -16.40 -1.70
CA VAL A 164 -5.15 -16.06 -1.11
C VAL A 164 -5.11 -14.70 -0.39
N ASN A 165 -4.06 -14.45 0.40
CA ASN A 165 -3.89 -13.17 1.11
C ASN A 165 -3.74 -12.00 0.14
N ASN A 166 -2.96 -12.18 -0.92
CA ASN A 166 -2.80 -11.18 -1.98
C ASN A 166 -4.15 -10.88 -2.66
N GLU A 167 -4.96 -11.91 -2.92
CA GLU A 167 -6.27 -11.75 -3.55
C GLU A 167 -7.27 -11.04 -2.62
N ILE A 168 -7.27 -11.36 -1.32
CA ILE A 168 -8.08 -10.66 -0.32
C ILE A 168 -7.71 -9.17 -0.28
N LEU A 169 -6.42 -8.85 -0.28
CA LEU A 169 -5.94 -7.46 -0.28
C LEU A 169 -6.33 -6.74 -1.58
N ARG A 170 -6.08 -7.33 -2.75
CA ARG A 170 -6.44 -6.73 -4.03
C ARG A 170 -7.93 -6.46 -4.14
N ARG A 171 -8.78 -7.41 -3.73
CA ARG A 171 -10.23 -7.23 -3.75
C ARG A 171 -10.67 -6.10 -2.82
N HIS A 172 -10.08 -6.01 -1.63
CA HIS A 172 -10.39 -4.92 -0.70
C HIS A 172 -10.10 -3.54 -1.29
N PHE A 173 -8.90 -3.35 -1.83
CA PHE A 173 -8.52 -2.06 -2.41
C PHE A 173 -9.26 -1.77 -3.72
N LEU A 174 -9.56 -2.79 -4.53
CA LEU A 174 -10.43 -2.66 -5.70
C LEU A 174 -11.82 -2.15 -5.32
N GLU A 175 -12.44 -2.74 -4.29
CA GLU A 175 -13.73 -2.28 -3.77
C GLU A 175 -13.64 -0.85 -3.23
N LEU A 176 -12.58 -0.54 -2.48
CA LEU A 176 -12.34 0.81 -1.95
C LEU A 176 -12.24 1.85 -3.07
N THR A 177 -11.40 1.62 -4.07
CA THR A 177 -11.20 2.53 -5.20
C THR A 177 -12.47 2.65 -6.04
N THR A 178 -13.17 1.53 -6.30
CA THR A 178 -14.44 1.55 -7.06
C THR A 178 -15.51 2.37 -6.34
N ASN A 179 -15.65 2.21 -5.03
CA ASN A 179 -16.62 2.97 -4.24
C ASN A 179 -16.23 4.46 -4.12
N PHE A 180 -14.94 4.77 -4.07
CA PHE A 180 -14.44 6.14 -4.12
C PHE A 180 -14.75 6.81 -5.46
N LEU A 181 -14.60 6.09 -6.58
CA LEU A 181 -14.86 6.60 -7.92
C LEU A 181 -16.35 6.59 -8.32
N ALA A 182 -17.21 5.90 -7.56
CA ALA A 182 -18.62 5.77 -7.87
C ALA A 182 -19.34 7.10 -8.19
N PRO A 183 -19.08 8.22 -7.50
CA PRO A 183 -19.69 9.51 -7.84
C PRO A 183 -19.36 10.04 -9.24
N PHE A 184 -18.23 9.62 -9.84
CA PHE A 184 -17.83 10.03 -11.19
C PHE A 184 -18.54 9.26 -12.30
N SER A 185 -19.27 8.18 -11.96
CA SER A 185 -19.94 7.31 -12.95
C SER A 185 -20.77 8.07 -14.00
N PRO A 186 -21.52 9.15 -13.68
CA PRO A 186 -22.26 9.90 -14.69
C PRO A 186 -21.39 10.52 -15.79
N TYR A 187 -20.15 10.90 -15.47
CA TYR A 187 -19.20 11.55 -16.41
C TYR A 187 -18.45 10.53 -17.28
N PHE A 188 -18.48 9.25 -16.92
CA PHE A 188 -17.90 8.16 -17.71
C PHE A 188 -18.92 7.43 -18.57
N ARG A 189 -20.19 7.85 -18.59
CA ARG A 189 -21.21 7.25 -19.45
C ARG A 189 -21.07 7.81 -20.86
N THR A 190 -20.65 6.97 -21.79
CA THR A 190 -20.84 7.24 -23.22
C THR A 190 -22.34 7.32 -23.50
N THR A 191 -22.79 8.42 -24.09
CA THR A 191 -24.16 8.51 -24.59
C THR A 191 -24.33 7.46 -25.69
N MET A 192 -25.40 6.66 -25.62
CA MET A 192 -25.66 5.70 -26.69
C MET A 192 -25.79 6.46 -28.01
N PRO A 193 -25.15 6.01 -29.10
CA PRO A 193 -25.34 6.63 -30.40
C PRO A 193 -26.84 6.60 -30.75
N LEU A 194 -27.34 7.68 -31.35
CA LEU A 194 -28.71 7.70 -31.87
C LEU A 194 -28.88 6.56 -32.89
N GLU A 195 -30.02 5.88 -32.88
CA GLU A 195 -30.33 4.83 -33.85
C GLU A 195 -30.10 5.35 -35.28
N GLY A 196 -29.28 4.64 -36.08
CA GLY A 196 -28.92 5.03 -37.45
C GLY A 196 -27.60 5.80 -37.61
N SER A 197 -26.83 5.98 -36.53
CA SER A 197 -25.46 6.53 -36.61
C SER A 197 -24.48 5.53 -37.28
N SER A 198 -23.57 6.07 -38.09
CA SER A 198 -22.58 5.28 -38.83
C SER A 198 -21.49 4.74 -37.90
N PRO A 199 -21.00 3.51 -38.07
CA PRO A 199 -19.85 3.01 -37.30
C PRO A 199 -18.54 3.74 -37.63
N TYR A 200 -18.53 4.58 -38.66
CA TYR A 200 -17.37 5.37 -39.10
C TYR A 200 -17.39 6.81 -38.62
N THR A 201 -18.43 7.25 -37.90
CA THR A 201 -18.46 8.57 -37.25
C THR A 201 -17.82 8.51 -35.88
N ASP A 202 -17.22 9.62 -35.45
CA ASP A 202 -16.59 9.72 -34.14
C ASP A 202 -17.60 9.37 -33.02
N PRO A 203 -17.15 8.64 -31.98
CA PRO A 203 -18.02 8.31 -30.87
C PRO A 203 -18.52 9.58 -30.19
N PRO A 204 -19.74 9.56 -29.61
CA PRO A 204 -20.24 10.69 -28.85
C PRO A 204 -19.25 11.12 -27.77
N SER A 205 -19.01 12.43 -27.67
CA SER A 205 -18.13 12.97 -26.65
C SER A 205 -18.70 12.69 -25.25
N LEU A 206 -17.81 12.47 -24.28
CA LEU A 206 -18.21 12.36 -22.88
C LEU A 206 -18.86 13.67 -22.40
N PRO A 207 -19.78 13.60 -21.41
CA PRO A 207 -20.31 14.80 -20.76
C PRO A 207 -19.17 15.68 -20.23
N PRO A 208 -19.27 17.02 -20.35
CA PRO A 208 -18.30 17.91 -19.75
C PRO A 208 -18.29 17.74 -18.22
N PHE A 209 -17.12 17.85 -17.61
CA PHE A 209 -16.98 17.80 -16.15
C PHE A 209 -17.11 19.21 -15.56
N ASP A 210 -18.14 19.42 -14.73
CA ASP A 210 -18.29 20.61 -13.90
C ASP A 210 -18.04 20.26 -12.42
N ALA A 211 -16.96 20.81 -11.88
CA ALA A 211 -16.56 20.55 -10.49
C ALA A 211 -17.57 21.10 -9.48
N ASN A 212 -18.23 22.23 -9.75
CA ASN A 212 -19.17 22.85 -8.82
C ASN A 212 -20.47 22.02 -8.76
N GLU A 213 -20.99 21.60 -9.92
CA GLU A 213 -22.15 20.71 -9.99
C GLU A 213 -21.85 19.36 -9.33
N PHE A 214 -20.68 18.79 -9.62
CA PHE A 214 -20.23 17.55 -8.98
C PHE A 214 -20.20 17.66 -7.46
N LEU A 215 -19.56 18.70 -6.92
CA LEU A 215 -19.44 18.90 -5.48
C LEU A 215 -20.81 19.16 -4.82
N ALA A 216 -21.70 19.92 -5.46
CA ALA A 216 -23.06 20.16 -4.96
C ALA A 216 -23.91 18.87 -4.93
N SER A 217 -23.81 18.04 -5.98
CA SER A 217 -24.47 16.72 -6.01
C SER A 217 -23.89 15.79 -4.94
N LEU A 218 -22.57 15.81 -4.76
CA LEU A 218 -21.86 14.98 -3.80
C LEU A 218 -22.16 15.37 -2.35
N SER A 219 -22.29 16.67 -2.04
CA SER A 219 -22.68 17.16 -0.72
C SER A 219 -24.13 16.81 -0.39
N ALA A 220 -25.04 16.90 -1.37
CA ALA A 220 -26.44 16.53 -1.20
C ALA A 220 -26.65 15.02 -1.01
N ARG A 221 -25.89 14.19 -1.75
CA ARG A 221 -25.97 12.73 -1.67
C ARG A 221 -25.24 12.15 -0.45
N GLY A 222 -24.14 12.78 -0.04
CA GLY A 222 -23.25 12.26 0.98
C GLY A 222 -22.36 11.09 0.51
N PRO A 223 -21.52 10.55 1.41
CA PRO A 223 -20.63 9.44 1.09
C PRO A 223 -21.44 8.17 0.82
N GLY A 224 -20.96 7.35 -0.12
CA GLY A 224 -21.49 6.00 -0.29
C GLY A 224 -21.39 5.19 1.00
N LYS A 225 -22.37 4.31 1.26
CA LYS A 225 -22.46 3.48 2.48
C LYS A 225 -21.15 2.74 2.81
N PHE A 226 -20.45 2.28 1.78
CA PHE A 226 -19.18 1.56 1.92
C PHE A 226 -18.07 2.44 2.52
N ILE A 227 -17.93 3.68 2.04
CA ILE A 227 -16.94 4.65 2.53
C ILE A 227 -17.37 5.16 3.90
N LEU A 228 -18.65 5.51 4.07
CA LEU A 228 -19.20 6.04 5.33
C LEU A 228 -18.88 5.16 6.53
N LYS A 229 -19.02 3.82 6.40
CA LYS A 229 -18.70 2.86 7.48
C LYS A 229 -17.23 2.94 7.94
N ARG A 230 -16.34 3.42 7.08
CA ARG A 230 -14.89 3.45 7.30
C ARG A 230 -14.37 4.85 7.58
N MET A 231 -15.14 5.91 7.45
CA MET A 231 -14.64 7.26 7.74
C MET A 231 -14.29 7.44 9.23
N LYS A 232 -13.24 8.22 9.50
CA LYS A 232 -12.88 8.64 10.86
C LYS A 232 -13.53 9.96 11.28
N SER A 233 -13.75 10.86 10.33
CA SER A 233 -14.36 12.18 10.50
C SER A 233 -15.71 12.26 9.79
N ASN A 234 -16.46 13.34 10.04
CA ASN A 234 -17.66 13.65 9.28
C ASN A 234 -17.30 13.95 7.82
N TRP A 235 -18.23 13.66 6.91
CA TRP A 235 -18.02 13.78 5.46
C TRP A 235 -17.58 15.17 4.98
N LEU A 236 -18.08 16.22 5.61
CA LEU A 236 -17.82 17.61 5.23
C LEU A 236 -16.77 18.30 6.11
N ASP A 237 -16.29 17.61 7.15
CA ASP A 237 -15.23 18.10 8.05
C ASP A 237 -13.85 17.51 7.65
N LEU A 238 -13.68 17.19 6.36
CA LEU A 238 -12.44 16.62 5.80
C LEU A 238 -11.43 17.69 5.39
#